data_AF-N9TW03-F1
#
_entry.id   AF-N9TW03-F1
#
_cell.length_a   1.000
_cell.length_b   1.000
_cell.length_c   1.000
_cell.angle_alpha   90.00
_cell.angle_beta   90.00
_cell.angle_gamma   90.00
#
_symmetry.space_group_name_H-M   'P 1'
#
loop_
_entity.id
_entity.type
_entity.pdbx_description
1 polymer ?
#
loop_
_entity_poly.entity_id
_entity_poly.type
_entity_poly.pdbx_seq_one_letter_code
_entity_poly.pdbx_strand_id
1 'polypeptide(L)'
;MKFKKLLNSLFVIAMPLALSACGKINAENEYQAFKTQVNLANQKFAQINKEYVHQDKKDQFILIQNYFLNDLIIYKNNLKNNQQQSSNFQSRVNESLIKIKNILTNNDAINFDEEKAKFDSLSSEVKLQIEEYNKNFKQLYYAVKSIYEKFSHFAQKALKIKSSSIIKKINKDLEKLKTFLAKEKNEKVLEKIYLDSNKIGLIKEQSKKIIGDLQTKITKLDLNYYHNLIDKINQISNINFESNIISYSDKNILSIEIDFIHLMYIRYLTNSIEKPIENENNFKINIDEINSVIDTVYPIKNEYYKIVFSQYLELVNLIDKLGPNSSEQINNKHLKNQANLWAQNFKITFEKFLSWEQKINNKELINYNDNFQDNLAYNQRLNPKQIIFTNTFNFIKDRVE
;
A
#
# COMPACT_ATOMS: atom_id res chain seq x y z
N MET A 1 -40.98 -38.89 -60.01
CA MET A 1 -41.44 -37.80 -59.10
C MET A 1 -41.65 -38.37 -57.71
N LYS A 2 -40.82 -37.99 -56.73
CA LYS A 2 -40.93 -38.13 -55.25
C LYS A 2 -39.54 -38.36 -54.65
N PHE A 3 -38.64 -37.37 -54.76
CA PHE A 3 -37.37 -37.35 -54.00
C PHE A 3 -36.85 -35.91 -53.79
N LYS A 4 -37.76 -34.94 -53.68
CA LYS A 4 -37.40 -33.51 -53.48
C LYS A 4 -38.17 -32.82 -52.35
N LYS A 5 -38.81 -33.56 -51.45
CA LYS A 5 -39.61 -33.00 -50.33
C LYS A 5 -39.28 -33.51 -48.93
N LEU A 6 -38.14 -34.19 -48.74
CA LEU A 6 -37.75 -34.74 -47.43
C LEU A 6 -36.43 -34.23 -46.84
N LEU A 7 -35.77 -33.25 -47.48
CA LEU A 7 -34.50 -32.68 -46.98
C LEU A 7 -34.59 -31.21 -46.55
N ASN A 8 -35.75 -30.58 -46.62
CA ASN A 8 -35.92 -29.17 -46.22
C ASN A 8 -36.56 -28.96 -44.83
N SER A 9 -36.87 -30.02 -44.07
CA SER A 9 -37.44 -29.89 -42.72
C SER A 9 -36.50 -30.25 -41.57
N LEU A 10 -35.32 -30.82 -41.85
CA LEU A 10 -34.34 -31.18 -40.81
C LEU A 10 -33.30 -30.09 -40.51
N PHE A 11 -33.10 -29.12 -41.42
CA PHE A 11 -32.14 -28.02 -41.20
C PHE A 11 -32.74 -26.79 -40.51
N VAL A 12 -34.07 -26.67 -40.41
CA VAL A 12 -34.72 -25.52 -39.74
C VAL A 12 -34.95 -25.78 -38.23
N ILE A 13 -34.90 -27.03 -37.77
CA ILE A 13 -35.06 -27.38 -36.35
C ILE A 13 -33.71 -27.59 -35.64
N ALA A 14 -32.60 -27.77 -36.38
CA ALA A 14 -31.26 -27.90 -35.79
C ALA A 14 -30.57 -26.54 -35.50
N MET A 15 -30.98 -25.44 -36.15
CA MET A 15 -30.34 -24.13 -35.97
C MET A 15 -30.78 -23.29 -34.75
N PRO A 16 -31.92 -23.51 -34.08
CA PRO A 16 -32.14 -22.94 -32.75
C PRO A 16 -31.39 -23.69 -31.64
N LEU A 17 -31.07 -24.98 -31.84
CA LEU A 17 -30.38 -25.83 -30.86
C LEU A 17 -28.85 -25.69 -30.93
N ALA A 18 -28.26 -25.46 -32.11
CA ALA A 18 -26.83 -25.20 -32.22
C ALA A 18 -26.43 -23.78 -31.74
N LEU A 19 -27.30 -22.77 -31.93
CA LEU A 19 -27.08 -21.41 -31.42
C LEU A 19 -27.37 -21.30 -29.90
N SER A 20 -28.33 -22.08 -29.38
CA SER A 20 -28.55 -22.17 -27.93
C SER A 20 -27.56 -23.10 -27.21
N ALA A 21 -26.99 -24.11 -27.88
CA ALA A 21 -25.89 -24.90 -27.35
C ALA A 21 -24.58 -24.08 -27.26
N CYS A 22 -24.23 -23.30 -28.28
CA CYS A 22 -23.09 -22.37 -28.19
C CYS A 22 -23.31 -21.28 -27.12
N GLY A 23 -24.54 -20.76 -26.98
CA GLY A 23 -24.90 -19.82 -25.92
C GLY A 23 -24.79 -20.44 -24.51
N LYS A 24 -25.28 -21.68 -24.33
CA LYS A 24 -25.21 -22.44 -23.07
C LYS A 24 -23.79 -22.86 -22.71
N ILE A 25 -22.99 -23.32 -23.68
CA ILE A 25 -21.57 -23.68 -23.48
C ILE A 25 -20.77 -22.43 -23.07
N ASN A 26 -21.03 -21.28 -23.69
CA ASN A 26 -20.39 -20.02 -23.29
C ASN A 26 -20.85 -19.56 -21.91
N ALA A 27 -22.15 -19.64 -21.60
CA ALA A 27 -22.68 -19.27 -20.29
C ALA A 27 -22.15 -20.17 -19.16
N GLU A 28 -22.02 -21.47 -19.41
CA GLU A 28 -21.42 -22.42 -18.48
C GLU A 28 -19.94 -22.14 -18.25
N ASN A 29 -19.16 -21.91 -19.32
CA ASN A 29 -17.73 -21.58 -19.19
C ASN A 29 -17.50 -20.31 -18.36
N GLU A 30 -18.32 -19.28 -18.56
CA GLU A 30 -18.23 -18.02 -17.83
C GLU A 30 -18.66 -18.15 -16.36
N TYR A 31 -19.74 -18.89 -16.10
CA TYR A 31 -20.16 -19.25 -14.74
C TYR A 31 -19.05 -20.03 -14.02
N GLN A 32 -18.47 -21.04 -14.67
CA GLN A 32 -17.37 -21.83 -14.11
C GLN A 32 -16.12 -20.98 -13.88
N ALA A 33 -15.79 -20.05 -14.78
CA ALA A 33 -14.68 -19.13 -14.59
C ALA A 33 -14.88 -18.26 -13.33
N PHE A 34 -16.09 -17.73 -13.13
CA PHE A 34 -16.46 -16.98 -11.93
C PHE A 34 -16.35 -17.85 -10.66
N LYS A 35 -17.01 -19.01 -10.62
CA LYS A 35 -16.99 -19.91 -9.45
C LYS A 35 -15.59 -20.45 -9.15
N THR A 36 -14.76 -20.66 -10.17
CA THR A 36 -13.36 -21.05 -9.98
C THR A 36 -12.60 -20.02 -9.16
N GLN A 37 -12.74 -18.72 -9.44
CA GLN A 37 -12.05 -17.69 -8.66
C GLN A 37 -12.55 -17.63 -7.22
N VAL A 38 -13.86 -17.78 -7.00
CA VAL A 38 -14.45 -17.87 -5.65
C VAL A 38 -13.88 -19.07 -4.88
N ASN A 39 -13.82 -20.23 -5.52
CA ASN A 39 -13.32 -21.45 -4.90
C ASN A 39 -11.82 -21.35 -4.57
N LEU A 40 -11.01 -20.76 -5.46
CA LEU A 40 -9.59 -20.53 -5.22
C LEU A 40 -9.35 -19.63 -3.99
N ALA A 41 -10.11 -18.55 -3.83
CA ALA A 41 -10.01 -17.68 -2.67
C ALA A 41 -10.35 -18.42 -1.36
N ASN A 42 -11.43 -19.21 -1.36
CA ASN A 42 -11.85 -20.01 -0.20
C ASN A 42 -10.83 -21.10 0.18
N GLN A 43 -10.32 -21.85 -0.81
CA GLN A 43 -9.28 -22.85 -0.60
C GLN A 43 -8.02 -22.22 0.00
N LYS A 44 -7.64 -21.05 -0.49
CA LYS A 44 -6.44 -20.35 -0.02
C LYS A 44 -6.58 -19.86 1.41
N PHE A 45 -7.74 -19.33 1.81
CA PHE A 45 -8.01 -18.93 3.20
C PHE A 45 -7.81 -20.07 4.19
N ALA A 46 -8.29 -21.27 3.85
CA ALA A 46 -8.14 -22.46 4.68
C ALA A 46 -6.67 -22.84 4.92
N GLN A 47 -5.78 -22.54 3.96
CA GLN A 47 -4.33 -22.81 4.07
C GLN A 47 -3.59 -21.78 4.94
N ILE A 48 -4.11 -20.56 5.06
CA ILE A 48 -3.44 -19.42 5.67
C ILE A 48 -3.76 -19.30 7.19
N ASN A 49 -4.83 -19.93 7.69
CA ASN A 49 -5.31 -19.84 9.09
C ASN A 49 -4.51 -20.66 10.11
N LYS A 50 -3.19 -20.49 10.18
CA LYS A 50 -2.41 -20.88 11.36
C LYS A 50 -2.23 -19.67 12.28
N GLU A 51 -2.45 -19.85 13.59
CA GLU A 51 -2.27 -18.77 14.58
C GLU A 51 -0.83 -18.26 14.60
N TYR A 52 -0.68 -16.98 14.92
CA TYR A 52 0.62 -16.36 15.14
C TYR A 52 1.20 -16.78 16.48
N VAL A 53 2.41 -17.34 16.48
CA VAL A 53 3.01 -17.98 17.66
C VAL A 53 3.55 -16.98 18.70
N HIS A 54 3.74 -15.70 18.33
CA HIS A 54 4.42 -14.70 19.18
C HIS A 54 3.54 -13.48 19.48
N GLN A 55 2.31 -13.71 19.93
CA GLN A 55 1.35 -12.64 20.17
C GLN A 55 1.81 -11.61 21.23
N ASP A 56 2.63 -12.05 22.19
CA ASP A 56 3.26 -11.24 23.23
C ASP A 56 4.26 -10.21 22.68
N LYS A 57 4.96 -10.54 21.58
CA LYS A 57 5.94 -9.67 20.91
C LYS A 57 5.39 -8.94 19.68
N LYS A 58 4.10 -9.06 19.41
CA LYS A 58 3.45 -8.49 18.22
C LYS A 58 3.77 -7.00 18.01
N ASP A 59 3.67 -6.19 19.07
CA ASP A 59 3.93 -4.75 18.97
C ASP A 59 5.42 -4.45 18.69
N GLN A 60 6.35 -5.21 19.29
CA GLN A 60 7.79 -5.11 18.99
C GLN A 60 8.06 -5.42 17.51
N PHE A 61 7.51 -6.52 17.00
CA PHE A 61 7.72 -6.92 15.62
C PHE A 61 7.12 -5.95 14.60
N ILE A 62 5.93 -5.41 14.86
CA ILE A 62 5.33 -4.37 14.01
C ILE A 62 6.25 -3.15 13.92
N LEU A 63 6.82 -2.70 15.06
CA LEU A 63 7.71 -1.55 15.08
C LEU A 63 9.04 -1.84 14.38
N ILE A 64 9.64 -3.00 14.62
CA ILE A 64 10.87 -3.41 13.94
C ILE A 64 10.66 -3.49 12.43
N GLN A 65 9.55 -4.09 11.98
CA GLN A 65 9.20 -4.19 10.58
C GLN A 65 9.14 -2.79 9.92
N ASN A 66 8.50 -1.82 10.59
CA ASN A 66 8.27 -0.50 10.01
C ASN A 66 9.51 0.40 9.99
N TYR A 67 10.45 0.23 10.94
CA TYR A 67 11.55 1.19 11.13
C TYR A 67 12.96 0.68 10.84
N PHE A 68 13.17 -0.64 10.80
CA PHE A 68 14.52 -1.23 10.77
C PHE A 68 14.68 -2.44 9.84
N LEU A 69 13.66 -3.30 9.72
CA LEU A 69 13.80 -4.60 9.03
C LEU A 69 14.22 -4.48 7.55
N ASN A 70 13.74 -3.46 6.84
CA ASN A 70 14.06 -3.28 5.42
C ASN A 70 15.57 -3.07 5.20
N ASP A 71 16.26 -2.38 6.11
CA ASP A 71 17.70 -2.14 5.99
C ASP A 71 18.46 -3.49 6.04
N LEU A 72 18.05 -4.41 6.92
CA LEU A 72 18.64 -5.74 7.03
C LEU A 72 18.39 -6.60 5.77
N ILE A 73 17.16 -6.56 5.23
CA ILE A 73 16.79 -7.32 4.03
C ILE A 73 17.59 -6.82 2.81
N ILE A 74 17.70 -5.50 2.63
CA ILE A 74 18.45 -4.90 1.52
C ILE A 74 19.93 -5.29 1.64
N TYR A 75 20.52 -5.17 2.82
CA TYR A 75 21.90 -5.56 3.04
C TYR A 75 22.16 -7.03 2.73
N LYS A 76 21.32 -7.94 3.24
CA LYS A 76 21.38 -9.39 2.93
C LYS A 76 21.33 -9.64 1.42
N ASN A 77 20.42 -8.97 0.72
CA ASN A 77 20.24 -9.16 -0.73
C ASN A 77 21.44 -8.63 -1.52
N ASN A 78 21.99 -7.49 -1.13
CA ASN A 78 23.15 -6.91 -1.79
C ASN A 78 24.40 -7.78 -1.64
N LEU A 79 24.59 -8.40 -0.47
CA LEU A 79 25.67 -9.38 -0.25
C LEU A 79 25.53 -10.59 -1.17
N LYS A 80 24.32 -11.15 -1.32
CA LYS A 80 24.05 -12.26 -2.26
C LYS A 80 24.39 -11.91 -3.71
N ASN A 81 24.25 -10.63 -4.08
CA ASN A 81 24.47 -10.13 -5.43
C ASN A 81 25.87 -9.53 -5.65
N ASN A 82 26.81 -9.72 -4.71
CA ASN A 82 28.18 -9.18 -4.78
C ASN A 82 28.23 -7.65 -5.01
N GLN A 83 27.24 -6.90 -4.54
CA GLN A 83 27.21 -5.45 -4.69
C GLN A 83 28.07 -4.78 -3.61
N GLN A 84 28.93 -3.83 -4.00
CA GLN A 84 29.66 -2.99 -3.04
C GLN A 84 28.70 -2.16 -2.21
N GLN A 85 28.95 -2.08 -0.90
CA GLN A 85 28.13 -1.33 0.04
C GLN A 85 28.84 -0.05 0.45
N SER A 86 28.14 1.08 0.43
CA SER A 86 28.64 2.31 1.04
C SER A 86 28.83 2.10 2.54
N SER A 87 29.89 2.68 3.12
CA SER A 87 30.17 2.58 4.55
C SER A 87 29.02 3.16 5.40
N ASN A 88 28.37 4.23 4.90
CA ASN A 88 27.19 4.82 5.51
C ASN A 88 26.01 3.85 5.60
N PHE A 89 25.76 3.07 4.54
CA PHE A 89 24.72 2.06 4.57
C PHE A 89 25.07 0.92 5.55
N GLN A 90 26.32 0.46 5.57
CA GLN A 90 26.79 -0.53 6.56
C GLN A 90 26.58 -0.03 8.01
N SER A 91 26.98 1.21 8.30
CA SER A 91 26.81 1.81 9.63
C SER A 91 25.34 1.84 10.04
N ARG A 92 24.43 2.20 9.14
CA ARG A 92 22.99 2.23 9.40
C ARG A 92 22.39 0.84 9.62
N VAL A 93 22.86 -0.16 8.88
CA VAL A 93 22.44 -1.57 9.06
C VAL A 93 22.88 -2.06 10.45
N ASN A 94 24.11 -1.74 10.86
CA ASN A 94 24.61 -2.08 12.19
C ASN A 94 23.80 -1.38 13.30
N GLU A 95 23.51 -0.09 13.15
CA GLU A 95 22.66 0.66 14.09
C GLU A 95 21.26 0.04 14.19
N SER A 96 20.68 -0.35 13.06
CA SER A 96 19.38 -1.02 13.01
C SER A 96 19.43 -2.36 13.74
N LEU A 97 20.48 -3.16 13.55
CA LEU A 97 20.67 -4.45 14.21
C LEU A 97 20.74 -4.30 15.73
N ILE A 98 21.51 -3.33 16.23
CA ILE A 98 21.62 -3.01 17.67
C ILE A 98 20.25 -2.61 18.24
N LYS A 99 19.53 -1.69 17.57
CA LYS A 99 18.21 -1.24 18.03
C LYS A 99 17.20 -2.37 18.06
N ILE A 100 17.22 -3.25 17.04
CA ILE A 100 16.35 -4.42 17.01
C ILE A 100 16.62 -5.32 18.22
N LYS A 101 17.89 -5.65 18.48
CA LYS A 101 18.27 -6.45 19.65
C LYS A 101 17.77 -5.83 20.96
N ASN A 102 17.94 -4.52 21.13
CA ASN A 102 17.48 -3.81 22.34
C ASN A 102 15.96 -3.87 22.48
N ILE A 103 15.21 -3.70 21.38
CA ILE A 103 13.75 -3.80 21.39
C ILE A 103 13.30 -5.23 21.74
N LEU A 104 13.90 -6.25 21.13
CA LEU A 104 13.54 -7.66 21.37
C LEU A 104 13.87 -8.14 22.79
N THR A 105 14.84 -7.49 23.45
CA THR A 105 15.30 -7.79 24.81
C THR A 105 14.77 -6.80 25.86
N ASN A 106 13.90 -5.85 25.48
CA ASN A 106 13.36 -4.80 26.34
C ASN A 106 14.42 -3.86 26.97
N ASN A 107 15.61 -3.79 26.38
CA ASN A 107 16.70 -2.89 26.82
C ASN A 107 16.62 -1.50 26.16
N ASP A 108 15.59 -1.23 25.36
CA ASP A 108 15.44 0.03 24.62
C ASP A 108 14.77 1.17 25.43
N ALA A 109 14.64 1.03 26.75
CA ALA A 109 13.94 1.98 27.62
C ALA A 109 14.80 3.16 28.13
N ILE A 110 16.09 3.20 27.79
CA ILE A 110 16.99 4.30 28.18
C ILE A 110 16.45 5.61 27.64
N ASN A 111 16.29 6.63 28.49
CA ASN A 111 15.70 7.95 28.19
C ASN A 111 14.23 7.92 27.73
N PHE A 112 13.49 6.86 28.05
CA PHE A 112 12.10 6.72 27.58
C PHE A 112 11.19 7.87 28.03
N ASP A 113 11.31 8.27 29.30
CA ASP A 113 10.44 9.32 29.86
C ASP A 113 10.70 10.69 29.23
N GLU A 114 11.96 11.00 28.88
CA GLU A 114 12.32 12.22 28.15
C GLU A 114 11.70 12.22 26.74
N GLU A 115 11.89 11.14 26.00
CA GLU A 115 11.36 11.03 24.63
C GLU A 115 9.82 10.98 24.62
N LYS A 116 9.20 10.39 25.65
CA LYS A 116 7.74 10.44 25.85
C LYS A 116 7.25 11.85 26.13
N ALA A 117 7.89 12.59 27.05
CA ALA A 117 7.49 13.97 27.36
C ALA A 117 7.58 14.86 26.10
N LYS A 118 8.65 14.68 25.31
CA LYS A 118 8.79 15.34 24.01
C LYS A 118 7.70 14.95 23.02
N PHE A 119 7.35 13.67 22.95
CA PHE A 119 6.25 13.19 22.11
C PHE A 119 4.90 13.81 22.52
N ASP A 120 4.58 13.81 23.81
CA ASP A 120 3.32 14.35 24.32
C ASP A 120 3.16 15.84 23.96
N SER A 121 4.24 16.61 24.10
CA SER A 121 4.29 18.03 23.70
C SER A 121 4.13 18.20 22.19
N LEU A 122 4.99 17.57 21.38
CA LEU A 122 4.97 17.73 19.92
C LEU A 122 3.68 17.24 19.28
N SER A 123 3.15 16.12 19.77
CA SER A 123 1.89 15.55 19.31
C SER A 123 0.74 16.52 19.53
N SER A 124 0.72 17.20 20.69
CA SER A 124 -0.29 18.21 21.03
C SER A 124 -0.19 19.44 20.12
N GLU A 125 1.03 19.95 19.91
CA GLU A 125 1.27 21.10 19.02
C GLU A 125 0.88 20.80 17.57
N VAL A 126 1.31 19.66 17.02
CA VAL A 126 0.96 19.24 15.66
C VAL A 126 -0.54 19.06 15.53
N LYS A 127 -1.20 18.43 16.51
CA LYS A 127 -2.66 18.26 16.50
C LYS A 127 -3.39 19.61 16.47
N LEU A 128 -2.97 20.57 17.28
CA LEU A 128 -3.54 21.92 17.27
C LEU A 128 -3.36 22.59 15.90
N GLN A 129 -2.16 22.55 15.32
CA GLN A 129 -1.90 23.09 13.98
C GLN A 129 -2.79 22.43 12.92
N ILE A 130 -2.94 21.10 12.95
CA ILE A 130 -3.82 20.39 12.03
C ILE A 130 -5.26 20.91 12.14
N GLU A 131 -5.79 21.03 13.36
CA GLU A 131 -7.17 21.48 13.59
C GLU A 131 -7.42 22.93 13.13
N GLU A 132 -6.41 23.81 13.09
CA GLU A 132 -6.53 25.16 12.49
C GLU A 132 -6.93 25.10 11.01
N TYR A 133 -6.52 24.07 10.27
CA TYR A 133 -6.83 23.92 8.86
C TYR A 133 -8.23 23.37 8.59
N ASN A 134 -8.90 22.78 9.57
CA ASN A 134 -10.22 22.15 9.38
C ASN A 134 -11.27 23.17 8.87
N LYS A 135 -11.16 24.44 9.29
CA LYS A 135 -12.07 25.51 8.86
C LYS A 135 -11.69 26.14 7.52
N ASN A 136 -10.39 26.30 7.25
CA ASN A 136 -9.90 27.14 6.15
C ASN A 136 -9.36 26.33 4.95
N PHE A 137 -8.85 25.12 5.19
CA PHE A 137 -8.21 24.27 4.18
C PHE A 137 -8.46 22.77 4.48
N LYS A 138 -9.68 22.30 4.23
CA LYS A 138 -10.11 20.92 4.54
C LYS A 138 -9.21 19.86 3.90
N GLN A 139 -8.77 20.05 2.67
CA GLN A 139 -7.90 19.12 1.96
C GLN A 139 -6.58 18.92 2.70
N LEU A 140 -5.97 20.02 3.14
CA LEU A 140 -4.74 20.01 3.95
C LEU A 140 -5.01 19.26 5.25
N TYR A 141 -6.08 19.62 5.98
CA TYR A 141 -6.50 18.93 7.20
C TYR A 141 -6.54 17.40 7.04
N TYR A 142 -7.29 16.88 6.07
CA TYR A 142 -7.42 15.42 5.91
C TYR A 142 -6.11 14.75 5.51
N ALA A 143 -5.32 15.37 4.63
CA ALA A 143 -4.03 14.83 4.22
C ALA A 143 -3.06 14.73 5.41
N VAL A 144 -2.86 15.83 6.15
CA VAL A 144 -1.89 15.87 7.25
C VAL A 144 -2.37 15.14 8.50
N LYS A 145 -3.69 15.08 8.71
CA LYS A 145 -4.30 14.23 9.75
C LYS A 145 -3.99 12.75 9.51
N SER A 146 -4.15 12.26 8.29
CA SER A 146 -3.79 10.87 7.93
C SER A 146 -2.31 10.56 8.20
N ILE A 147 -1.41 11.50 7.88
CA ILE A 147 0.03 11.35 8.19
C ILE A 147 0.25 11.31 9.71
N TYR A 148 -0.36 12.22 10.47
CA TYR A 148 -0.27 12.29 11.93
C TYR A 148 -0.85 11.05 12.63
N GLU A 149 -1.99 10.54 12.19
CA GLU A 149 -2.63 9.35 12.75
C GLU A 149 -1.74 8.11 12.61
N LYS A 150 -1.00 7.99 11.49
CA LYS A 150 0.01 6.93 11.33
C LYS A 150 1.12 7.05 12.37
N PHE A 151 1.68 8.25 12.58
CA PHE A 151 2.72 8.45 13.59
C PHE A 151 2.20 8.17 15.00
N SER A 152 0.99 8.61 15.30
CA SER A 152 0.32 8.36 16.58
C SER A 152 0.08 6.87 16.83
N HIS A 153 -0.34 6.12 15.80
CA HIS A 153 -0.52 4.67 15.90
C HIS A 153 0.77 3.94 16.29
N PHE A 154 1.89 4.26 15.64
CA PHE A 154 3.18 3.65 16.00
C PHE A 154 3.70 4.15 17.34
N ALA A 155 3.43 5.40 17.71
CA ALA A 155 3.80 5.92 19.02
C ALA A 155 3.10 5.15 20.14
N GLN A 156 1.79 4.89 20.02
CA GLN A 156 1.05 4.11 21.02
C GLN A 156 1.66 2.72 21.23
N LYS A 157 2.04 2.04 20.14
CA LYS A 157 2.73 0.75 20.22
C LYS A 157 4.08 0.88 20.91
N ALA A 158 4.85 1.91 20.55
CA ALA A 158 6.18 2.15 21.11
C ALA A 158 6.14 2.52 22.60
N LEU A 159 5.13 3.29 23.01
CA LEU A 159 4.86 3.61 24.41
C LEU A 159 4.54 2.36 25.23
N LYS A 160 3.71 1.45 24.68
CA LYS A 160 3.34 0.19 25.34
C LYS A 160 4.55 -0.71 25.60
N ILE A 161 5.50 -0.76 24.66
CA ILE A 161 6.74 -1.56 24.79
C ILE A 161 7.91 -0.77 25.38
N LYS A 162 7.69 0.50 25.77
CA LYS A 162 8.70 1.42 26.30
C LYS A 162 9.97 1.56 25.42
N SER A 163 9.80 1.67 24.11
CA SER A 163 10.91 1.79 23.15
C SER A 163 11.29 3.25 22.88
N SER A 164 12.36 3.73 23.52
CA SER A 164 12.88 5.08 23.33
C SER A 164 13.38 5.33 21.91
N SER A 165 14.05 4.34 21.29
CA SER A 165 14.63 4.53 19.96
C SER A 165 13.58 4.77 18.89
N ILE A 166 12.40 4.13 19.03
CA ILE A 166 11.26 4.33 18.14
C ILE A 166 10.58 5.67 18.42
N ILE A 167 10.30 6.01 19.69
CA ILE A 167 9.68 7.31 20.03
C ILE A 167 10.55 8.46 19.53
N LYS A 168 11.89 8.35 19.67
CA LYS A 168 12.83 9.34 19.11
C LYS A 168 12.72 9.49 17.59
N LYS A 169 12.54 8.38 16.85
CA LYS A 169 12.29 8.45 15.39
C LYS A 169 10.97 9.14 15.09
N ILE A 170 9.91 8.81 15.82
CA ILE A 170 8.58 9.43 15.67
C ILE A 170 8.63 10.93 15.99
N ASN A 171 9.34 11.34 17.03
CA ASN A 171 9.57 12.74 17.37
C ASN A 171 10.20 13.49 16.20
N LYS A 172 11.22 12.92 15.55
CA LYS A 172 11.83 13.51 14.34
C LYS A 172 10.84 13.62 13.17
N ASP A 173 9.98 12.63 12.98
CA ASP A 173 8.97 12.64 11.93
C ASP A 173 7.86 13.67 12.21
N LEU A 174 7.44 13.84 13.47
CA LEU A 174 6.50 14.87 13.90
C LEU A 174 7.06 16.28 13.74
N GLU A 175 8.34 16.50 14.05
CA GLU A 175 9.00 17.81 13.84
C GLU A 175 9.04 18.20 12.36
N LYS A 176 9.33 17.24 11.48
CA LYS A 176 9.26 17.44 10.02
C LYS A 176 7.85 17.79 9.58
N LEU A 177 6.84 17.11 10.11
CA LEU A 177 5.44 17.43 9.82
C LEU A 177 5.08 18.84 10.32
N LYS A 178 5.45 19.19 11.56
CA LYS A 178 5.24 20.52 12.15
C LYS A 178 5.86 21.63 11.30
N THR A 179 7.11 21.45 10.87
CA THR A 179 7.83 22.43 10.04
C THR A 179 7.21 22.54 8.65
N PHE A 180 6.79 21.42 8.05
CA PHE A 180 6.03 21.42 6.80
C PHE A 180 4.74 22.25 6.94
N LEU A 181 3.94 22.02 7.98
CA LEU A 181 2.70 22.78 8.23
C LEU A 181 2.97 24.28 8.36
N ALA A 182 3.97 24.66 9.16
CA ALA A 182 4.36 26.06 9.33
C ALA A 182 4.79 26.71 8.01
N LYS A 183 5.52 25.98 7.16
CA LYS A 183 5.93 26.45 5.84
C LYS A 183 4.74 26.67 4.91
N GLU A 184 3.82 25.71 4.85
CA GLU A 184 2.60 25.82 4.02
C GLU A 184 1.73 27.00 4.45
N LYS A 185 1.65 27.30 5.75
CA LYS A 185 0.94 28.47 6.29
C LYS A 185 1.53 29.79 5.78
N ASN A 186 2.85 29.86 5.63
CA ASN A 186 3.57 31.09 5.29
C ASN A 186 3.66 31.32 3.77
N GLU A 187 3.85 30.27 2.98
CA GLU A 187 4.05 30.40 1.53
C GLU A 187 2.74 30.56 0.74
N LYS A 188 1.57 30.27 1.34
CA LYS A 188 0.23 30.42 0.73
C LYS A 188 0.07 29.75 -0.65
N VAL A 189 0.94 28.80 -0.99
CA VAL A 189 0.93 28.12 -2.30
C VAL A 189 -0.39 27.38 -2.50
N LEU A 190 -0.79 26.62 -1.48
CA LEU A 190 -2.07 25.92 -1.46
C LEU A 190 -3.24 26.90 -1.52
N GLU A 191 -3.23 27.99 -0.74
CA GLU A 191 -4.26 29.02 -0.77
C GLU A 191 -4.47 29.59 -2.18
N LYS A 192 -3.38 29.94 -2.87
CA LYS A 192 -3.45 30.45 -4.25
C LYS A 192 -4.06 29.42 -5.22
N ILE A 193 -3.65 28.16 -5.13
CA ILE A 193 -4.18 27.09 -6.00
C ILE A 193 -5.66 26.84 -5.70
N TYR A 194 -6.06 26.82 -4.43
CA TYR A 194 -7.44 26.51 -4.03
C TYR A 194 -8.44 27.64 -4.32
N LEU A 195 -7.98 28.89 -4.38
CA LEU A 195 -8.81 30.05 -4.76
C LEU A 195 -8.93 30.22 -6.28
N ASP A 196 -8.15 29.50 -7.08
CA ASP A 196 -8.17 29.62 -8.54
C ASP A 196 -9.35 28.85 -9.15
N SER A 197 -10.02 29.48 -10.11
CA SER A 197 -11.10 28.88 -10.90
C SER A 197 -10.68 27.58 -11.63
N ASN A 198 -9.40 27.46 -12.00
CA ASN A 198 -8.80 26.30 -12.64
C ASN A 198 -7.90 25.50 -11.68
N LYS A 199 -8.26 25.42 -10.39
CA LYS A 199 -7.49 24.70 -9.36
C LYS A 199 -7.00 23.31 -9.79
N ILE A 200 -7.85 22.55 -10.49
CA ILE A 200 -7.52 21.17 -10.90
C ILE A 200 -6.43 21.18 -11.99
N GLY A 201 -6.53 22.07 -12.96
CA GLY A 201 -5.48 22.24 -13.98
C GLY A 201 -4.14 22.62 -13.35
N LEU A 202 -4.15 23.55 -12.39
CA LEU A 202 -2.96 23.96 -11.66
C LEU A 202 -2.35 22.82 -10.82
N ILE A 203 -3.18 22.04 -10.12
CA ILE A 203 -2.71 20.86 -9.37
C ILE A 203 -2.00 19.89 -10.31
N LYS A 204 -2.59 19.57 -11.47
CA LYS A 204 -1.98 18.66 -12.45
C LYS A 204 -0.63 19.19 -12.97
N GLU A 205 -0.56 20.47 -13.33
CA GLU A 205 0.67 21.10 -13.81
C GLU A 205 1.78 21.09 -12.74
N GLN A 206 1.46 21.53 -11.52
CA GLN A 206 2.43 21.53 -10.43
C GLN A 206 2.86 20.12 -10.04
N SER A 207 1.94 19.15 -10.07
CA SER A 207 2.28 17.74 -9.79
C SER A 207 3.30 17.21 -10.78
N LYS A 208 3.11 17.45 -12.09
CA LYS A 208 4.06 17.05 -13.14
C LYS A 208 5.44 17.66 -12.91
N LYS A 209 5.50 18.95 -12.55
CA LYS A 209 6.75 19.64 -12.23
C LYS A 209 7.45 19.05 -11.01
N ILE A 210 6.72 18.83 -9.91
CA ILE A 210 7.29 18.25 -8.68
C ILE A 210 7.80 16.83 -8.92
N ILE A 211 7.06 16.01 -9.67
CA ILE A 211 7.49 14.65 -10.02
C ILE A 211 8.80 14.68 -10.81
N GLY A 212 8.93 15.55 -11.82
CA GLY A 212 10.18 15.72 -12.57
C GLY A 212 11.37 16.16 -11.70
N ASP A 213 11.14 17.12 -10.79
CA ASP A 213 12.14 17.55 -9.81
C ASP A 213 12.59 16.37 -8.92
N LEU A 214 11.62 15.58 -8.42
CA LEU A 214 11.87 14.44 -7.54
C LEU A 214 12.64 13.33 -8.25
N GLN A 215 12.29 12.99 -9.49
CA GLN A 215 13.00 12.00 -10.30
C GLN A 215 14.47 12.40 -10.50
N THR A 216 14.73 13.68 -10.77
CA THR A 216 16.09 14.22 -10.89
C THR A 216 16.87 14.15 -9.57
N LYS A 217 16.19 14.22 -8.42
CA LYS A 217 16.83 14.07 -7.11
C LYS A 217 17.11 12.61 -6.77
N ILE A 218 16.22 11.68 -7.09
CA ILE A 218 16.41 10.25 -6.83
C ILE A 218 17.72 9.75 -7.42
N THR A 219 18.07 10.14 -8.65
CA THR A 219 19.31 9.69 -9.32
C THR A 219 20.59 10.12 -8.58
N LYS A 220 20.49 11.08 -7.67
CA LYS A 220 21.61 11.58 -6.84
C LYS A 220 21.62 11.02 -5.43
N LEU A 221 20.59 10.27 -5.02
CA LEU A 221 20.48 9.66 -3.70
C LEU A 221 21.06 8.24 -3.73
N ASP A 222 21.74 7.83 -2.65
CA ASP A 222 22.09 6.43 -2.43
C ASP A 222 20.80 5.61 -2.31
N LEU A 223 20.54 4.75 -3.30
CA LEU A 223 19.31 3.96 -3.40
C LEU A 223 19.12 3.00 -2.22
N ASN A 224 20.21 2.47 -1.67
CA ASN A 224 20.16 1.54 -0.53
C ASN A 224 19.86 2.32 0.75
N TYR A 225 20.50 3.46 0.94
CA TYR A 225 20.30 4.29 2.12
C TYR A 225 18.91 4.94 2.11
N TYR A 226 18.47 5.52 1.01
CA TYR A 226 17.20 6.27 0.94
C TYR A 226 16.02 5.46 0.39
N HIS A 227 16.13 4.13 0.33
CA HIS A 227 15.11 3.23 -0.23
C HIS A 227 13.68 3.66 0.11
N ASN A 228 13.32 3.77 1.39
CA ASN A 228 11.94 4.04 1.80
C ASN A 228 11.37 5.37 1.25
N LEU A 229 12.22 6.36 1.02
CA LEU A 229 11.80 7.64 0.44
C LEU A 229 11.67 7.54 -1.07
N ILE A 230 12.64 6.89 -1.73
CA ILE A 230 12.60 6.63 -3.18
C ILE A 230 11.37 5.80 -3.54
N ASP A 231 11.06 4.79 -2.73
CA ASP A 231 9.87 3.96 -2.84
C ASP A 231 8.60 4.84 -2.82
N LYS A 232 8.45 5.72 -1.81
CA LYS A 232 7.32 6.67 -1.74
C LYS A 232 7.26 7.64 -2.93
N ILE A 233 8.40 8.08 -3.46
CA ILE A 233 8.44 8.96 -4.62
C ILE A 233 7.96 8.24 -5.89
N ASN A 234 8.47 7.03 -6.13
CA ASN A 234 8.03 6.21 -7.27
C ASN A 234 6.54 5.94 -7.20
N GLN A 235 6.02 5.73 -5.98
CA GLN A 235 4.59 5.52 -5.77
C GLN A 235 3.75 6.72 -6.18
N ILE A 236 4.09 7.90 -5.68
CA ILE A 236 3.29 9.10 -5.92
C ILE A 236 3.40 9.56 -7.38
N SER A 237 4.48 9.17 -8.06
CA SER A 237 4.68 9.41 -9.50
C SER A 237 3.73 8.59 -10.37
N ASN A 238 3.22 7.46 -9.87
CA ASN A 238 2.28 6.59 -10.59
C ASN A 238 0.81 6.93 -10.33
N ILE A 239 0.51 7.89 -9.44
CA ILE A 239 -0.86 8.33 -9.19
C ILE A 239 -1.38 9.01 -10.47
N ASN A 240 -2.53 8.53 -10.96
CA ASN A 240 -3.21 9.16 -12.09
C ASN A 240 -3.92 10.43 -11.63
N PHE A 241 -3.18 11.54 -11.62
CA PHE A 241 -3.70 12.88 -11.37
C PHE A 241 -4.69 13.34 -12.44
N GLU A 242 -4.95 12.59 -13.52
CA GLU A 242 -6.00 12.94 -14.47
C GLU A 242 -7.41 12.57 -13.96
N SER A 243 -7.50 11.66 -12.97
CA SER A 243 -8.78 11.14 -12.47
C SER A 243 -9.22 11.77 -11.14
N ASN A 244 -10.43 12.35 -11.12
CA ASN A 244 -11.02 12.94 -9.91
C ASN A 244 -11.87 11.90 -9.17
N ILE A 245 -11.29 11.25 -8.16
CA ILE A 245 -12.05 10.36 -7.27
C ILE A 245 -12.43 11.15 -6.02
N ILE A 246 -13.71 11.13 -5.63
CA ILE A 246 -14.16 11.75 -4.38
C ILE A 246 -13.65 10.94 -3.18
N SER A 247 -13.13 11.62 -2.16
CA SER A 247 -12.67 11.04 -0.90
C SER A 247 -13.82 10.35 -0.17
N TYR A 248 -13.54 9.16 0.35
CA TYR A 248 -14.50 8.40 1.14
C TYR A 248 -14.85 9.07 2.49
N SER A 249 -14.01 9.97 3.00
CA SER A 249 -14.23 10.66 4.27
C SER A 249 -15.18 11.85 4.17
N ASP A 250 -15.28 12.48 2.99
CA ASP A 250 -16.15 13.64 2.73
C ASP A 250 -16.44 13.71 1.22
N LYS A 251 -17.73 13.68 0.85
CA LYS A 251 -18.18 13.69 -0.56
C LYS A 251 -17.76 14.94 -1.34
N ASN A 252 -17.29 15.97 -0.64
CA ASN A 252 -16.91 17.25 -1.24
C ASN A 252 -15.40 17.38 -1.49
N ILE A 253 -14.60 16.38 -1.12
CA ILE A 253 -13.14 16.44 -1.19
C ILE A 253 -12.65 15.51 -2.27
N LEU A 254 -11.80 16.00 -3.18
CA LEU A 254 -11.24 15.17 -4.25
C LEU A 254 -9.91 14.56 -3.80
N SER A 255 -9.69 13.28 -4.13
CA SER A 255 -8.45 12.53 -3.85
C SER A 255 -7.24 13.23 -4.45
N ILE A 256 -7.37 13.78 -5.66
CA ILE A 256 -6.30 14.50 -6.36
C ILE A 256 -5.72 15.64 -5.51
N GLU A 257 -6.55 16.35 -4.76
CA GLU A 257 -6.13 17.46 -3.90
C GLU A 257 -5.34 16.93 -2.67
N ILE A 258 -5.81 15.82 -2.07
CA ILE A 258 -5.12 15.14 -0.97
C ILE A 258 -3.77 14.56 -1.43
N ASP A 259 -3.72 13.91 -2.59
CA ASP A 259 -2.52 13.31 -3.15
C ASP A 259 -1.48 14.37 -3.52
N PHE A 260 -1.92 15.53 -4.00
CA PHE A 260 -1.04 16.67 -4.23
C PHE A 260 -0.36 17.18 -2.95
N ILE A 261 -1.09 17.25 -1.83
CA ILE A 261 -0.51 17.64 -0.53
C ILE A 261 0.52 16.60 -0.07
N HIS A 262 0.25 15.30 -0.25
CA HIS A 262 1.24 14.26 0.04
C HIS A 262 2.49 14.41 -0.84
N LEU A 263 2.32 14.74 -2.14
CA LEU A 263 3.43 14.99 -3.06
C LEU A 263 4.29 16.17 -2.60
N MET A 264 3.65 17.26 -2.15
CA MET A 264 4.34 18.40 -1.55
C MET A 264 5.10 18.01 -0.28
N TYR A 265 4.52 17.18 0.58
CA TYR A 265 5.21 16.69 1.77
C TYR A 265 6.41 15.82 1.43
N ILE A 266 6.32 14.92 0.44
CA ILE A 266 7.45 14.13 -0.05
C ILE A 266 8.54 15.02 -0.65
N ARG A 267 8.16 16.05 -1.41
CA ARG A 267 9.10 17.07 -1.91
C ARG A 267 9.82 17.77 -0.78
N TYR A 268 9.08 18.19 0.26
CA TYR A 268 9.67 18.78 1.45
C TYR A 268 10.68 17.83 2.12
N LEU A 269 10.29 16.58 2.39
CA LEU A 269 11.18 15.58 2.99
C LEU A 269 12.45 15.36 2.17
N THR A 270 12.32 15.34 0.84
CA THR A 270 13.45 15.16 -0.09
C THR A 270 14.37 16.38 -0.10
N ASN A 271 13.82 17.59 0.00
CA ASN A 271 14.58 18.83 0.07
C ASN A 271 15.30 19.00 1.41
N SER A 272 14.80 18.37 2.47
CA SER A 272 15.36 18.40 3.83
C SER A 272 16.30 17.22 4.13
N ILE A 273 16.69 16.44 3.12
CA ILE A 273 17.69 15.38 3.32
C ILE A 273 19.05 16.02 3.56
N GLU A 274 19.64 15.74 4.71
CA GLU A 274 21.05 15.97 4.97
C GLU A 274 21.86 14.86 4.33
N LYS A 275 22.95 15.21 3.63
CA LYS A 275 23.88 14.19 3.12
C LYS A 275 24.47 13.42 4.30
N PRO A 276 24.52 12.08 4.24
CA PRO A 276 25.15 11.31 5.29
C PRO A 276 26.64 11.67 5.33
N ILE A 277 27.16 11.93 6.53
CA ILE A 277 28.59 12.15 6.74
C ILE A 277 29.28 10.80 6.52
N GLU A 278 30.25 10.74 5.60
CA GLU A 278 31.02 9.53 5.35
C GLU A 278 31.77 9.11 6.62
N ASN A 279 31.38 7.96 7.16
CA ASN A 279 32.12 7.30 8.23
C ASN A 279 33.01 6.21 7.63
N GLU A 280 34.31 6.24 7.94
CA GLU A 280 35.28 5.22 7.48
C GLU A 280 35.23 3.92 8.29
N ASN A 281 34.38 3.85 9.32
CA ASN A 281 34.26 2.65 10.15
C ASN A 281 33.57 1.51 9.38
N ASN A 282 34.37 0.65 8.78
CA ASN A 282 33.92 -0.60 8.19
C ASN A 282 33.68 -1.63 9.29
N PHE A 283 32.45 -1.67 9.81
CA PHE A 283 32.02 -2.75 10.68
C PHE A 283 31.70 -4.00 9.85
N LYS A 284 32.40 -5.11 10.10
CA LYS A 284 31.97 -6.40 9.54
C LYS A 284 30.69 -6.83 10.24
N ILE A 285 29.57 -6.80 9.53
CA ILE A 285 28.27 -7.21 10.05
C ILE A 285 28.16 -8.74 9.91
N ASN A 286 27.79 -9.41 11.00
CA ASN A 286 27.58 -10.86 10.98
C ASN A 286 26.28 -11.20 10.22
N ILE A 287 26.40 -11.91 9.10
CA ILE A 287 25.26 -12.28 8.26
C ILE A 287 24.32 -13.29 8.94
N ASP A 288 24.86 -14.18 9.79
CA ASP A 288 24.05 -15.15 10.52
C ASP A 288 23.16 -14.45 11.55
N GLU A 289 23.67 -13.37 12.14
CA GLU A 289 22.91 -12.51 13.04
C GLU A 289 21.78 -11.79 12.30
N ILE A 290 22.06 -11.23 11.12
CA ILE A 290 21.04 -10.62 10.26
C ILE A 290 19.95 -11.65 9.91
N ASN A 291 20.34 -12.85 9.48
CA ASN A 291 19.40 -13.90 9.11
C ASN A 291 18.53 -14.32 10.30
N SER A 292 19.12 -14.51 11.48
CA SER A 292 18.38 -14.83 12.70
C SER A 292 17.35 -13.76 13.09
N VAL A 293 17.73 -12.48 12.99
CA VAL A 293 16.80 -11.37 13.26
C VAL A 293 15.68 -11.32 12.22
N ILE A 294 15.99 -11.47 10.94
CA ILE A 294 14.98 -11.53 9.88
C ILE A 294 14.02 -12.69 10.18
N ASP A 295 14.53 -13.88 10.48
CA ASP A 295 13.71 -15.06 10.71
C ASP A 295 12.79 -14.93 11.92
N THR A 296 13.24 -14.20 12.95
CA THR A 296 12.45 -13.90 14.14
C THR A 296 11.32 -12.91 13.86
N VAL A 297 11.61 -11.81 13.14
CA VAL A 297 10.66 -10.70 12.99
C VAL A 297 9.75 -10.89 11.79
N TYR A 298 10.29 -11.35 10.66
CA TYR A 298 9.62 -11.41 9.36
C TYR A 298 8.24 -12.10 9.37
N PRO A 299 7.97 -13.13 10.19
CA PRO A 299 6.63 -13.72 10.31
C PRO A 299 5.49 -12.72 10.54
N ILE A 300 5.74 -11.52 11.11
CA ILE A 300 4.72 -10.47 11.26
C ILE A 300 4.16 -9.96 9.92
N LYS A 301 4.92 -10.06 8.81
CA LYS A 301 4.42 -9.70 7.48
C LYS A 301 3.31 -10.64 7.01
N ASN A 302 3.36 -11.91 7.43
CA ASN A 302 2.28 -12.88 7.18
C ASN A 302 0.98 -12.46 7.89
N GLU A 303 1.06 -11.85 9.07
CA GLU A 303 -0.12 -11.35 9.79
C GLU A 303 -0.82 -10.22 9.03
N TYR A 304 -0.05 -9.27 8.48
CA TYR A 304 -0.65 -8.21 7.67
C TYR A 304 -1.25 -8.76 6.37
N TYR A 305 -0.57 -9.70 5.72
CA TYR A 305 -1.09 -10.42 4.56
C TYR A 305 -2.42 -11.11 4.87
N LYS A 306 -2.53 -11.83 6.00
CA LYS A 306 -3.77 -12.47 6.48
C LYS A 306 -4.92 -11.50 6.63
N ILE A 307 -4.67 -10.35 7.26
CA ILE A 307 -5.69 -9.31 7.47
C ILE A 307 -6.24 -8.86 6.11
N VAL A 308 -5.35 -8.51 5.17
CA VAL A 308 -5.73 -8.03 3.84
C VAL A 308 -6.43 -9.13 3.02
N PHE A 309 -5.93 -10.38 3.07
CA PHE A 309 -6.56 -11.53 2.41
C PHE A 309 -7.95 -11.82 2.95
N SER A 310 -8.16 -11.70 4.26
CA SER A 310 -9.48 -11.89 4.88
C SER A 310 -10.50 -10.87 4.34
N GLN A 311 -10.08 -9.62 4.11
CA GLN A 311 -10.96 -8.61 3.50
C GLN A 311 -11.27 -8.91 2.03
N TYR A 312 -10.32 -9.49 1.29
CA TYR A 312 -10.56 -10.01 -0.05
C TYR A 312 -11.57 -11.14 -0.05
N LEU A 313 -11.46 -12.08 0.90
CA LEU A 313 -12.44 -13.15 1.02
C LEU A 313 -13.84 -12.63 1.36
N GLU A 314 -13.95 -11.65 2.27
CA GLU A 314 -15.23 -10.98 2.55
C GLU A 314 -15.85 -10.40 1.27
N LEU A 315 -15.05 -9.71 0.44
CA LEU A 315 -15.50 -9.16 -0.84
C LEU A 315 -15.93 -10.26 -1.83
N VAL A 316 -15.09 -11.29 -2.02
CA VAL A 316 -15.37 -12.40 -2.94
C VAL A 316 -16.66 -13.11 -2.54
N ASN A 317 -16.86 -13.39 -1.26
CA ASN A 317 -18.06 -14.06 -0.76
C ASN A 317 -19.31 -13.16 -0.85
N LEU A 318 -19.15 -11.83 -0.70
CA LEU A 318 -20.26 -10.90 -0.95
C LEU A 318 -20.68 -10.94 -2.42
N ILE A 319 -19.72 -10.88 -3.35
CA ILE A 319 -20.01 -10.93 -4.79
C ILE A 319 -20.52 -12.30 -5.21
N ASP A 320 -20.05 -13.41 -4.62
CA ASP A 320 -20.61 -14.75 -4.86
C ASP A 320 -22.09 -14.84 -4.49
N LYS A 321 -22.49 -14.22 -3.37
CA LYS A 321 -23.90 -14.14 -2.96
C LYS A 321 -24.77 -13.29 -3.88
N LEU A 322 -24.21 -12.22 -4.43
CA LEU A 322 -24.92 -11.29 -5.33
C LEU A 322 -24.88 -11.74 -6.80
N GLY A 323 -23.90 -12.58 -7.14
CA GLY A 323 -23.60 -12.99 -8.48
C GLY A 323 -24.48 -14.13 -8.99
N PRO A 324 -24.16 -14.65 -10.19
CA PRO A 324 -24.93 -15.72 -10.81
C PRO A 324 -24.82 -16.99 -9.97
N ASN A 325 -25.96 -17.59 -9.65
CA ASN A 325 -26.04 -18.87 -8.94
C ASN A 325 -26.10 -20.08 -9.88
N SER A 326 -26.37 -19.86 -11.17
CA SER A 326 -26.33 -20.88 -12.22
C SER A 326 -25.92 -20.27 -13.56
N SER A 327 -25.49 -21.11 -14.50
CA SER A 327 -25.22 -20.70 -15.88
C SER A 327 -26.46 -20.21 -16.62
N GLU A 328 -27.66 -20.58 -16.18
CA GLU A 328 -28.91 -20.08 -16.76
C GLU A 328 -29.08 -18.56 -16.54
N GLN A 329 -28.60 -18.04 -15.40
CA GLN A 329 -28.65 -16.61 -15.06
C GLN A 329 -27.65 -15.77 -15.87
N ILE A 330 -26.59 -16.38 -16.39
CA ILE A 330 -25.60 -15.73 -17.28
C ILE A 330 -26.21 -15.38 -18.64
N ASN A 331 -27.31 -16.03 -19.06
CA ASN A 331 -27.97 -15.69 -20.32
C ASN A 331 -28.57 -14.26 -20.32
N ASN A 332 -28.71 -13.62 -19.15
CA ASN A 332 -28.95 -12.19 -19.06
C ASN A 332 -27.66 -11.41 -19.41
N LYS A 333 -27.67 -10.69 -20.54
CA LYS A 333 -26.52 -9.93 -21.07
C LYS A 333 -25.84 -9.03 -20.03
N HIS A 334 -26.57 -8.48 -19.07
CA HIS A 334 -25.99 -7.65 -18.00
C HIS A 334 -25.20 -8.49 -16.99
N LEU A 335 -25.77 -9.59 -16.51
CA LEU A 335 -25.12 -10.51 -15.58
C LEU A 335 -23.93 -11.23 -16.23
N LYS A 336 -24.02 -11.53 -17.54
CA LYS A 336 -22.90 -12.03 -18.34
C LYS A 336 -21.66 -11.15 -18.24
N ASN A 337 -21.83 -9.87 -18.56
CA ASN A 337 -20.72 -8.91 -18.57
C ASN A 337 -20.17 -8.71 -17.15
N GLN A 338 -21.03 -8.66 -16.14
CA GLN A 338 -20.60 -8.50 -14.75
C GLN A 338 -19.84 -9.72 -14.22
N ALA A 339 -20.32 -10.94 -14.48
CA ALA A 339 -19.64 -12.16 -14.06
C ALA A 339 -18.24 -12.29 -14.69
N ASN A 340 -18.12 -11.96 -15.97
CA ASN A 340 -16.82 -11.93 -16.66
C ASN A 340 -15.86 -10.89 -16.06
N LEU A 341 -16.36 -9.67 -15.79
CA LEU A 341 -15.55 -8.62 -15.14
C LEU A 341 -15.12 -9.03 -13.74
N TRP A 342 -16.01 -9.60 -12.93
CA TRP A 342 -15.68 -10.11 -11.60
C TRP A 342 -14.65 -11.24 -11.64
N ALA A 343 -14.82 -12.21 -12.55
CA ALA A 343 -13.87 -13.30 -12.72
C ALA A 343 -12.46 -12.79 -13.09
N GLN A 344 -12.37 -11.83 -14.02
CA GLN A 344 -11.09 -11.23 -14.40
C GLN A 344 -10.44 -10.46 -13.24
N ASN A 345 -11.21 -9.63 -12.55
CA ASN A 345 -10.74 -8.85 -11.42
C ASN A 345 -10.27 -9.72 -10.25
N PHE A 346 -11.05 -10.77 -9.93
CA PHE A 346 -10.66 -11.73 -8.90
C PHE A 346 -9.42 -12.51 -9.27
N LYS A 347 -9.28 -12.92 -10.54
CA LYS A 347 -8.07 -13.59 -11.02
C LYS A 347 -6.83 -12.71 -10.84
N ILE A 348 -6.85 -11.47 -11.31
CA ILE A 348 -5.72 -10.53 -11.20
C ILE A 348 -5.38 -10.27 -9.72
N THR A 349 -6.41 -10.06 -8.90
CA THR A 349 -6.25 -9.83 -7.45
C THR A 349 -5.64 -11.06 -6.78
N PHE A 350 -6.10 -12.26 -7.11
CA PHE A 350 -5.59 -13.50 -6.56
C PHE A 350 -4.13 -13.77 -6.96
N GLU A 351 -3.77 -13.54 -8.23
CA GLU A 351 -2.38 -13.64 -8.70
C GLU A 351 -1.45 -12.68 -7.93
N LYS A 352 -1.93 -11.48 -7.60
CA LYS A 352 -1.18 -10.54 -6.75
C LYS A 352 -0.99 -11.06 -5.32
N PHE A 353 -1.98 -11.75 -4.75
CA PHE A 353 -1.81 -12.42 -3.46
C PHE A 353 -0.81 -13.59 -3.51
N LEU A 354 -0.77 -14.36 -4.61
CA LEU A 354 0.20 -15.44 -4.78
C LEU A 354 1.62 -14.88 -4.88
N SER A 355 1.82 -13.80 -5.65
CA SER A 355 3.10 -13.11 -5.75
C SER A 355 3.54 -12.56 -4.37
N TRP A 356 2.63 -11.93 -3.63
CA TRP A 356 2.94 -11.42 -2.29
C TRP A 356 3.31 -12.54 -1.31
N GLU A 357 2.57 -13.65 -1.32
CA GLU A 357 2.88 -14.81 -0.49
C GLU A 357 4.26 -15.40 -0.81
N GLN A 358 4.60 -15.56 -2.10
CA GLN A 358 5.92 -16.04 -2.50
C GLN A 358 7.04 -15.16 -1.93
N LYS A 359 6.88 -13.84 -2.00
CA LYS A 359 7.84 -12.90 -1.40
C LYS A 359 7.92 -13.03 0.12
N ILE A 360 6.78 -13.27 0.78
CA ILE A 360 6.75 -13.52 2.23
C ILE A 360 7.53 -14.79 2.57
N ASN A 361 7.30 -15.88 1.85
CA ASN A 361 7.97 -17.16 2.07
C ASN A 361 9.48 -17.05 1.84
N ASN A 362 9.89 -16.25 0.85
CA ASN A 362 11.30 -16.01 0.52
C ASN A 362 11.98 -14.96 1.42
N LYS A 363 11.24 -14.36 2.36
CA LYS A 363 11.73 -13.28 3.23
C LYS A 363 12.31 -12.10 2.45
N GLU A 364 11.61 -11.72 1.39
CA GLU A 364 11.98 -10.64 0.48
C GLU A 364 11.49 -9.27 0.97
N LEU A 365 12.03 -8.20 0.37
CA LEU A 365 11.49 -6.87 0.59
C LEU A 365 10.07 -6.84 0.03
N ILE A 366 9.13 -6.30 0.83
CA ILE A 366 7.76 -6.04 0.38
C ILE A 366 7.65 -4.53 0.29
N ASN A 367 7.84 -3.99 -0.91
CA ASN A 367 7.62 -2.59 -1.19
C ASN A 367 6.10 -2.31 -1.36
N TYR A 368 5.73 -1.06 -1.65
CA TYR A 368 4.33 -0.71 -1.83
C TYR A 368 3.70 -1.26 -3.14
N ASN A 369 4.51 -1.51 -4.19
CA ASN A 369 4.05 -2.15 -5.43
C ASN A 369 3.76 -3.65 -5.21
N ASP A 370 4.50 -4.27 -4.28
CA ASP A 370 4.47 -5.70 -4.01
C ASP A 370 3.21 -6.16 -3.25
N ASN A 371 2.41 -5.22 -2.77
CA ASN A 371 1.15 -5.48 -2.09
C ASN A 371 0.03 -4.63 -2.69
N PHE A 372 -1.17 -4.74 -2.14
CA PHE A 372 -2.35 -4.01 -2.64
C PHE A 372 -2.30 -2.50 -2.36
N GLN A 373 -1.23 -1.92 -1.85
CA GLN A 373 -1.14 -0.46 -1.67
C GLN A 373 -0.65 0.27 -2.91
N ASP A 374 -0.31 -0.47 -3.97
CA ASP A 374 0.11 0.07 -5.26
C ASP A 374 -0.97 0.96 -5.89
N ASN A 375 -0.57 2.09 -6.46
CA ASN A 375 -1.44 3.09 -7.10
C ASN A 375 -2.61 3.63 -6.25
N LEU A 376 -2.68 3.30 -4.96
CA LEU A 376 -3.67 3.87 -4.05
C LEU A 376 -3.21 5.21 -3.52
N ALA A 377 -4.12 6.17 -3.46
CA ALA A 377 -3.97 7.39 -2.67
C ALA A 377 -3.61 7.05 -1.21
N TYR A 378 -2.76 7.86 -0.58
CA TYR A 378 -2.17 7.53 0.74
C TYR A 378 -3.24 7.31 1.84
N ASN A 379 -4.30 8.10 1.82
CA ASN A 379 -5.44 8.01 2.74
C ASN A 379 -6.23 6.69 2.62
N GLN A 380 -6.28 6.07 1.43
CA GLN A 380 -6.99 4.80 1.22
C GLN A 380 -6.21 3.59 1.78
N ARG A 381 -4.91 3.74 2.04
CA ARG A 381 -4.02 2.66 2.50
C ARG A 381 -4.15 2.31 3.98
N LEU A 382 -4.91 3.09 4.73
CA LEU A 382 -5.17 2.84 6.14
C LEU A 382 -6.31 1.83 6.36
N ASN A 383 -7.07 1.51 5.31
CA ASN A 383 -8.24 0.65 5.41
C ASN A 383 -8.14 -0.55 4.46
N PRO A 384 -7.82 -1.75 4.98
CA PRO A 384 -7.75 -2.98 4.20
C PRO A 384 -8.97 -3.28 3.32
N LYS A 385 -10.20 -2.89 3.72
CA LYS A 385 -11.40 -3.03 2.86
C LYS A 385 -11.33 -2.12 1.65
N GLN A 386 -10.94 -0.87 1.84
CA GLN A 386 -10.79 0.09 0.75
C GLN A 386 -9.65 -0.32 -0.17
N ILE A 387 -8.53 -0.79 0.39
CA ILE A 387 -7.42 -1.33 -0.38
C ILE A 387 -7.90 -2.42 -1.34
N ILE A 388 -8.59 -3.42 -0.81
CA ILE A 388 -9.09 -4.54 -1.59
C ILE A 388 -10.13 -4.12 -2.60
N PHE A 389 -11.13 -3.34 -2.18
CA PHE A 389 -12.17 -2.89 -3.09
C PHE A 389 -11.59 -2.06 -4.24
N THR A 390 -10.77 -1.05 -3.92
CA THR A 390 -10.15 -0.21 -4.94
C THR A 390 -9.29 -1.04 -5.86
N ASN A 391 -8.33 -1.86 -5.38
CA ASN A 391 -7.46 -2.61 -6.29
C ASN A 391 -8.17 -3.69 -7.09
N THR A 392 -9.15 -4.37 -6.49
CA THR A 392 -9.89 -5.42 -7.22
C THR A 392 -10.63 -4.82 -8.40
N PHE A 393 -11.16 -3.60 -8.26
CA PHE A 393 -11.99 -2.96 -9.28
C PHE A 393 -11.30 -1.79 -10.02
N ASN A 394 -10.07 -1.40 -9.67
CA ASN A 394 -9.33 -0.30 -10.32
C ASN A 394 -9.03 -0.61 -11.79
N PHE A 395 -8.80 -1.89 -12.10
CA PHE A 395 -8.40 -2.38 -13.43
C PHE A 395 -9.43 -2.14 -14.54
N ILE A 396 -10.64 -1.70 -14.20
CA ILE A 396 -11.70 -1.37 -15.17
C ILE A 396 -11.61 0.10 -15.64
N LYS A 397 -10.97 1.00 -14.87
CA LYS A 397 -10.92 2.41 -15.24
C LYS A 397 -10.09 2.67 -16.51
N ASP A 398 -9.08 1.83 -16.76
CA ASP A 398 -8.17 1.97 -17.90
C ASP A 398 -8.56 1.10 -19.13
N ARG A 399 -9.72 0.44 -19.11
CA ARG A 399 -10.20 -0.43 -20.22
C ARG A 399 -11.58 -0.05 -20.77
N VAL A 400 -12.15 1.05 -20.28
CA VAL A 400 -13.49 1.54 -20.69
C VAL A 400 -13.41 2.95 -21.30
N GLU A 401 -12.20 3.43 -21.64
CA GLU A 401 -12.02 4.58 -22.55
C GLU A 401 -11.92 4.13 -24.01
#